data_AF-A0A9D7VVR8-F1
#
_entry.id   AF-A0A9D7VVR8-F1
#
_cell.length_a   1.000
_cell.length_b   1.000
_cell.length_c   1.000
_cell.angle_alpha   90.00
_cell.angle_beta   90.00
_cell.angle_gamma   90.00
#
_symmetry.space_group_name_H-M   'P 1'
#
loop_
_entity.id
_entity.type
_entity.pdbx_description
1 polymer ?
#
loop_
_entity_poly.entity_id
_entity_poly.type
_entity_poly.pdbx_seq_one_letter_code
_entity_poly.pdbx_strand_id
1 'polypeptide(L)'
;MTTQTPNSASCHNLPQHVQFRTILGRADDLKADVFFQMRIPFSKETEPSLTLEGLLTGPLSTRASTLPIRQKIRIHSQQIVDNGIEILGHSILTEPAFWTPNVPMLYSVKCRFTSSGQDVALLSETVGLRRLGIRNHSLWLEGHRFVIRGVTCSDRDNKSTEQRPTPLKDYKTAEIIDLSPGVSSETDSQRLKLDENLKSADEDGRPIIVRLHPKSQPCSIPAVICTLTNHPAVLLTVIPNTLLQEVPKISAYKGTMLFATEVSAELAPPPELPNGVDLAIVRLSQTVPESSWKTPPPYPVIAWQTGVPSQRQECDRLQALLANWRTTSKSPPSSWDWAGFLAGDEMIHHHT
;
A
#
# COMPACT_ATOMS: atom_id res chain seq x y z
N MET A 1 39.73 5.45 45.31
CA MET A 1 39.59 5.08 43.88
C MET A 1 38.23 4.46 43.70
N THR A 2 37.27 5.27 43.28
CA THR A 2 35.85 4.93 43.16
C THR A 2 35.56 4.56 41.70
N THR A 3 35.34 3.28 41.45
CA THR A 3 34.85 2.75 40.18
C THR A 3 33.37 3.08 40.04
N GLN A 4 33.05 4.06 39.20
CA GLN A 4 31.70 4.33 38.74
C GLN A 4 31.29 3.26 37.73
N THR A 5 30.32 2.44 38.12
CA THR A 5 29.42 1.72 37.20
C THR A 5 28.62 2.73 36.36
N PRO A 6 28.49 2.56 35.04
CA PRO A 6 27.62 3.42 34.24
C PRO A 6 26.17 3.12 34.60
N ASN A 7 25.45 4.17 34.99
CA ASN A 7 24.04 4.15 35.35
C ASN A 7 23.18 3.58 34.20
N SER A 8 22.73 2.35 34.39
CA SER A 8 21.52 1.82 33.75
C SER A 8 20.29 2.47 34.40
N ALA A 9 20.05 3.75 34.08
CA ALA A 9 18.87 4.47 34.54
C ALA A 9 17.81 4.52 33.44
N SER A 10 16.78 3.67 33.62
CA SER A 10 15.42 3.74 33.07
C SER A 10 15.24 4.00 31.57
N CYS A 11 15.36 2.95 30.77
CA CYS A 11 14.86 2.89 29.38
C CYS A 11 13.34 2.58 29.29
N HIS A 12 12.56 2.83 30.36
CA HIS A 12 11.20 2.29 30.49
C HIS A 12 10.04 3.26 30.18
N ASN A 13 10.29 4.50 29.71
CA ASN A 13 9.24 5.50 29.52
C ASN A 13 9.15 6.16 28.13
N LEU A 14 9.75 5.59 27.08
CA LEU A 14 9.66 6.18 25.72
C LEU A 14 9.09 5.18 24.72
N PRO A 15 7.79 5.32 24.43
CA PRO A 15 7.40 5.50 23.04
C PRO A 15 6.37 6.62 22.93
N GLN A 16 6.82 7.86 22.72
CA GLN A 16 5.95 8.82 22.05
C GLN A 16 5.78 8.33 20.61
N HIS A 17 4.54 8.06 20.22
CA HIS A 17 4.22 7.44 18.94
C HIS A 17 4.66 8.37 17.80
N VAL A 18 5.72 8.00 17.09
CA VAL A 18 6.21 8.73 15.92
C VAL A 18 5.34 8.32 14.75
N GLN A 19 4.58 9.26 14.18
CA GLN A 19 3.93 8.98 12.90
C GLN A 19 5.01 8.92 11.84
N PHE A 20 5.02 7.84 11.08
CA PHE A 20 6.07 7.56 10.12
C PHE A 20 5.48 7.30 8.74
N ARG A 21 6.12 7.84 7.72
CA ARG A 21 5.81 7.53 6.32
C ARG A 21 7.07 7.50 5.47
N THR A 22 7.16 6.50 4.60
CA THR A 22 8.21 6.44 3.57
C THR A 22 7.70 6.98 2.23
N ILE A 23 8.52 7.79 1.57
CA ILE A 23 8.21 8.40 0.28
C ILE A 23 9.36 8.09 -0.68
N LEU A 24 9.04 7.42 -1.79
CA LEU A 24 9.98 7.18 -2.88
C LEU A 24 9.98 8.41 -3.80
N GLY A 25 11.13 9.07 -3.90
CA GLY A 25 11.39 10.17 -4.82
C GLY A 25 11.75 9.67 -6.22
N ARG A 26 12.71 10.34 -6.87
CA ARG A 26 13.25 9.86 -8.14
C ARG A 26 14.00 8.54 -7.92
N ALA A 27 13.69 7.55 -8.73
CA ALA A 27 14.26 6.23 -8.61
C ALA A 27 14.45 5.56 -9.97
N ASP A 28 15.66 5.08 -10.22
CA ASP A 28 16.05 4.23 -11.32
C ASP A 28 16.84 3.03 -10.78
N ASP A 29 17.44 2.25 -11.67
CA ASP A 29 18.17 1.04 -11.28
C ASP A 29 19.53 1.35 -10.62
N LEU A 30 20.03 2.58 -10.74
CA LEU A 30 21.31 3.02 -10.18
C LEU A 30 21.15 3.81 -8.89
N LYS A 31 20.03 4.52 -8.73
CA LYS A 31 19.81 5.42 -7.59
C LYS A 31 18.34 5.49 -7.21
N ALA A 32 18.05 5.52 -5.90
CA ALA A 32 16.77 5.98 -5.36
C ALA A 32 16.98 7.09 -4.32
N ASP A 33 16.24 8.19 -4.49
CA ASP A 33 16.02 9.18 -3.45
C ASP A 33 14.86 8.71 -2.55
N VAL A 34 15.15 8.46 -1.27
CA VAL A 34 14.18 7.97 -0.30
C VAL A 34 14.00 9.01 0.80
N PHE A 35 12.76 9.44 1.01
CA PHE A 35 12.40 10.40 2.04
C PHE A 35 11.59 9.72 3.14
N PHE A 36 11.78 10.20 4.36
CA PHE A 36 11.14 9.69 5.57
C PHE A 36 10.43 10.86 6.23
N GLN A 37 9.11 10.88 6.17
CA GLN A 37 8.31 11.88 6.86
C GLN A 37 8.01 11.33 8.26
N MET A 38 8.46 12.05 9.29
CA MET A 38 8.35 11.64 10.69
C MET A 38 7.72 12.79 11.48
N ARG A 39 6.66 12.51 12.24
CA ARG A 39 6.05 13.49 13.13
C ARG A 39 6.19 13.04 14.58
N ILE A 40 6.86 13.87 15.38
CA ILE A 40 7.04 13.66 16.81
C ILE A 40 6.10 14.62 17.54
N PRO A 41 5.15 14.14 18.37
CA PRO A 41 4.29 15.02 19.15
C PRO A 41 5.11 15.83 20.16
N PHE A 42 4.67 17.03 20.50
CA PHE A 42 5.30 17.79 21.57
C PHE A 42 5.09 17.10 22.91
N SER A 43 6.15 17.07 23.70
CA SER A 43 6.10 16.76 25.12
C SER A 43 6.75 17.88 25.91
N LYS A 44 6.60 17.88 27.23
CA LYS A 44 7.18 18.91 28.11
C LYS A 44 8.70 19.05 27.97
N GLU A 45 9.36 18.04 27.41
CA GLU A 45 10.82 17.93 27.24
C GLU A 45 11.28 18.15 25.78
N THR A 46 10.33 18.37 24.86
CA THR A 46 10.62 18.49 23.42
C THR A 46 10.92 19.95 23.06
N GLU A 47 12.18 20.27 22.79
CA GLU A 47 12.56 21.53 22.19
C GLU A 47 12.21 21.59 20.69
N PRO A 48 12.02 22.79 20.12
CA PRO A 48 11.63 22.94 18.71
C PRO A 48 12.70 22.46 17.71
N SER A 49 13.97 22.38 18.11
CA SER A 49 15.06 21.83 17.29
C SER A 49 15.45 20.44 17.79
N LEU A 50 15.26 19.44 16.93
CA LEU A 50 15.55 18.04 17.24
C LEU A 50 16.74 17.59 16.42
N THR A 51 17.58 16.76 17.03
CA THR A 51 18.63 16.05 16.32
C THR A 51 18.16 14.65 15.95
N LEU A 52 18.52 14.21 14.74
CA LEU A 52 18.16 12.88 14.21
C LEU A 52 19.42 12.08 13.94
N GLU A 53 19.51 10.91 14.56
CA GLU A 53 20.41 9.84 14.15
C GLU A 53 19.60 8.73 13.50
N GLY A 54 19.55 8.74 12.16
CA GLY A 54 18.81 7.75 11.39
C GLY A 54 19.72 6.84 10.55
N LEU A 55 19.32 5.58 10.44
CA LEU A 55 20.01 4.55 9.68
C LEU A 55 19.02 3.72 8.88
N LEU A 56 19.33 3.55 7.59
CA LEU A 56 18.66 2.65 6.67
C LEU A 56 19.59 1.47 6.36
N THR A 57 19.11 0.25 6.55
CA THR A 57 19.88 -0.99 6.34
C THR A 57 19.08 -1.99 5.52
N GLY A 58 19.75 -2.76 4.66
CA GLY A 58 19.12 -3.77 3.82
C GLY A 58 19.70 -3.77 2.40
N PRO A 59 18.99 -4.28 1.40
CA PRO A 59 17.70 -4.95 1.54
C PRO A 59 17.84 -6.30 2.25
N LEU A 60 16.73 -6.82 2.76
CA LEU A 60 16.55 -8.13 3.36
C LEU A 60 15.40 -8.80 2.60
N SER A 61 15.56 -10.06 2.24
CA SER A 61 14.50 -10.87 1.63
C SER A 61 14.74 -12.35 1.93
N THR A 62 13.66 -13.11 2.06
CA THR A 62 13.71 -14.57 2.20
C THR A 62 13.94 -15.28 0.87
N ARG A 63 13.86 -14.57 -0.27
CA ARG A 63 13.88 -15.15 -1.62
C ARG A 63 15.12 -14.84 -2.44
N ALA A 64 15.85 -13.79 -2.06
CA ALA A 64 17.04 -13.37 -2.76
C ALA A 64 17.98 -12.67 -1.79
N SER A 65 19.28 -12.74 -2.09
CA SER A 65 20.32 -12.01 -1.38
C SER A 65 20.95 -11.00 -2.33
N THR A 66 21.22 -9.80 -1.83
CA THR A 66 21.99 -8.78 -2.53
C THR A 66 23.04 -8.21 -1.57
N LEU A 67 23.93 -7.37 -2.10
CA LEU A 67 24.90 -6.68 -1.26
C LEU A 67 24.19 -5.81 -0.22
N PRO A 68 24.60 -5.88 1.06
CA PRO A 68 24.00 -5.07 2.10
C PRO A 68 24.43 -3.61 1.94
N ILE A 69 23.43 -2.74 1.96
CA ILE A 69 23.55 -1.30 1.97
C ILE A 69 23.30 -0.81 3.40
N ARG A 70 24.12 0.15 3.83
CA ARG A 70 23.95 0.87 5.09
C ARG A 70 24.10 2.36 4.82
N GLN A 71 22.99 3.10 4.89
CA GLN A 71 22.98 4.53 4.61
C GLN A 71 22.47 5.33 5.80
N LYS A 72 23.06 6.50 6.01
CA LYS A 72 22.59 7.45 7.01
C LYS A 72 21.34 8.16 6.48
N ILE A 73 20.39 8.39 7.36
CA ILE A 73 19.25 9.28 7.10
C ILE A 73 19.62 10.64 7.69
N ARG A 74 19.61 11.67 6.84
CA ARG A 74 19.91 13.05 7.25
C ARG A 74 18.65 13.87 7.28
N ILE A 75 18.57 14.85 8.17
CA ILE A 75 17.49 15.84 8.15
C ILE A 75 17.62 16.64 6.86
N HIS A 76 16.56 16.62 6.04
CA HIS A 76 16.40 17.48 4.87
C HIS A 76 15.67 18.77 5.25
N SER A 77 14.60 18.65 6.05
CA SER A 77 13.88 19.78 6.63
C SER A 77 13.26 19.43 7.96
N GLN A 78 12.97 20.44 8.77
CA GLN A 78 12.26 20.34 10.03
C GLN A 78 11.33 21.55 10.19
N GLN A 79 10.09 21.31 10.61
CA GLN A 79 9.10 22.37 10.83
C GLN A 79 8.16 22.01 11.99
N ILE A 80 7.63 23.05 12.64
CA ILE A 80 6.59 22.90 13.67
C ILE A 80 5.23 22.81 12.98
N VAL A 81 4.47 21.76 13.27
CA VAL A 81 3.15 21.49 12.68
C VAL A 81 2.16 21.09 13.77
N ASP A 82 1.13 21.91 13.95
CA ASP A 82 0.15 21.83 15.04
C ASP A 82 0.83 21.59 16.42
N ASN A 83 0.60 20.40 17.01
CA ASN A 83 1.12 19.99 18.31
C ASN A 83 2.34 19.05 18.19
N GLY A 84 3.19 19.24 17.19
CA GLY A 84 4.41 18.46 17.06
C GLY A 84 5.44 19.05 16.10
N ILE A 85 6.50 18.29 15.91
CA ILE A 85 7.60 18.58 15.01
C ILE A 85 7.55 17.57 13.88
N GLU A 86 7.47 18.07 12.65
CA GLU A 86 7.63 17.26 11.45
C GLU A 86 9.08 17.36 10.98
N ILE A 87 9.69 16.19 10.77
CA ILE A 87 11.04 16.03 10.22
C ILE A 87 10.91 15.29 8.90
N LEU A 88 11.48 15.86 7.85
CA LEU A 88 11.71 15.16 6.59
C LEU A 88 13.15 14.66 6.58
N GLY A 89 13.34 13.36 6.79
CA GLY A 89 14.60 12.68 6.58
C GLY A 89 14.82 12.37 5.10
N HIS A 90 16.07 12.32 4.66
CA HIS A 90 16.45 11.94 3.30
C HIS A 90 17.66 10.99 3.32
N SER A 91 17.61 9.99 2.46
CA SER A 91 18.72 9.09 2.17
C SER A 91 18.77 8.79 0.68
N ILE A 92 19.98 8.53 0.19
CA ILE A 92 20.23 8.14 -1.20
C ILE A 92 20.73 6.70 -1.17
N LEU A 93 19.99 5.82 -1.84
CA LEU A 93 20.42 4.45 -2.10
C LEU A 93 21.07 4.39 -3.48
N THR A 94 22.26 3.81 -3.55
CA THR A 94 22.87 3.37 -4.81
C THR A 94 22.49 1.92 -5.07
N GLU A 95 22.14 1.59 -6.31
CA GLU A 95 21.66 0.26 -6.72
C GLU A 95 20.52 -0.26 -5.82
N PRO A 96 19.41 0.51 -5.71
CA PRO A 96 18.30 0.14 -4.85
C PRO A 96 17.68 -1.18 -5.32
N ALA A 97 17.53 -2.13 -4.40
CA ALA A 97 16.70 -3.30 -4.62
C ALA A 97 15.24 -2.97 -4.29
N PHE A 98 14.37 -3.11 -5.30
CA PHE A 98 12.96 -2.79 -5.16
C PHE A 98 12.13 -4.02 -4.80
N TRP A 99 11.05 -3.79 -4.06
CA TRP A 99 10.06 -4.77 -3.72
C TRP A 99 9.24 -5.17 -4.95
N THR A 100 9.14 -6.47 -5.17
CA THR A 100 8.16 -7.08 -6.07
C THR A 100 7.56 -8.31 -5.42
N PRO A 101 6.41 -8.81 -5.91
CA PRO A 101 5.85 -10.06 -5.42
C PRO A 101 6.79 -11.26 -5.52
N ASN A 102 7.71 -11.28 -6.50
CA ASN A 102 8.67 -12.38 -6.65
C ASN A 102 9.91 -12.18 -5.78
N VAL A 103 10.32 -10.92 -5.60
CA VAL A 103 11.54 -10.52 -4.89
C VAL A 103 11.18 -9.43 -3.87
N PRO A 104 10.59 -9.81 -2.72
CA PRO A 104 10.13 -8.86 -1.71
C PRO A 104 11.32 -8.30 -0.92
N MET A 105 11.97 -7.29 -1.47
CA MET A 105 13.11 -6.61 -0.85
C MET A 105 12.63 -5.56 0.15
N LEU A 106 13.08 -5.66 1.39
CA LEU A 106 12.72 -4.76 2.48
C LEU A 106 13.96 -4.16 3.14
N TYR A 107 13.84 -2.96 3.70
CA TYR A 107 14.89 -2.27 4.42
C TYR A 107 14.43 -2.00 5.85
N SER A 108 15.35 -2.11 6.81
CA SER A 108 15.12 -1.68 8.19
C SER A 108 15.55 -0.23 8.36
N VAL A 109 14.63 0.58 8.89
CA VAL A 109 14.79 1.98 9.27
C VAL A 109 14.87 2.05 10.78
N LYS A 110 15.95 2.62 11.30
CA LYS A 110 16.11 2.90 12.73
C LYS A 110 16.45 4.36 12.93
N CYS A 111 15.65 5.08 13.69
CA CYS A 111 15.87 6.49 13.99
C CYS A 111 15.84 6.73 15.50
N ARG A 112 16.77 7.56 15.95
CA ARG A 112 16.81 8.11 17.30
C ARG A 112 16.70 9.61 17.23
N PHE A 113 15.75 10.16 17.97
CA PHE A 113 15.49 11.60 18.05
C PHE A 113 15.92 12.10 19.40
N THR A 114 16.69 13.19 19.41
CA THR A 114 17.24 13.79 20.62
C THR A 114 16.89 15.28 20.72
N SER A 115 16.62 15.74 21.95
CA SER A 115 16.38 17.14 22.33
C SER A 115 17.36 17.49 23.44
N SER A 116 18.21 18.50 23.25
CA SER A 116 19.25 18.88 24.23
C SER A 116 20.08 17.71 24.76
N GLY A 117 20.38 16.75 23.88
CA GLY A 117 21.17 15.54 24.19
C GLY A 117 20.41 14.40 24.88
N GLN A 118 19.12 14.56 25.16
CA GLN A 118 18.25 13.51 25.72
C GLN A 118 17.42 12.85 24.62
N ASP A 119 17.28 11.53 24.67
CA ASP A 119 16.43 10.78 23.73
C ASP A 119 14.96 11.12 23.99
N VAL A 120 14.25 11.59 22.97
CA VAL A 120 12.81 11.95 23.06
C VAL A 120 11.90 10.98 22.32
N ALA A 121 12.44 10.27 21.33
CA ALA A 121 11.71 9.24 20.59
C ALA A 121 12.66 8.27 19.90
N LEU A 122 12.16 7.05 19.67
CA LEU A 122 12.80 6.01 18.88
C LEU A 122 11.81 5.50 17.84
N LEU A 123 12.32 5.17 16.65
CA LEU A 123 11.56 4.58 15.56
C LEU A 123 12.33 3.36 15.03
N SER A 124 11.63 2.25 14.84
CA SER A 124 12.18 1.05 14.23
C SER A 124 11.12 0.42 13.33
N GLU A 125 11.28 0.62 12.02
CA GLU A 125 10.31 0.19 11.01
C GLU A 125 10.97 -0.62 9.90
N THR A 126 10.15 -1.38 9.19
CA THR A 126 10.54 -2.07 7.96
C THR A 126 9.80 -1.44 6.79
N VAL A 127 10.50 -1.17 5.69
CA VAL A 127 9.96 -0.45 4.53
C VAL A 127 10.37 -1.14 3.24
N GLY A 128 9.51 -1.16 2.23
CA GLY A 128 9.89 -1.55 0.87
C GLY A 128 9.81 -0.38 -0.09
N LEU A 129 10.62 -0.46 -1.15
CA LEU A 129 10.61 0.54 -2.23
C LEU A 129 9.94 -0.09 -3.43
N ARG A 130 8.91 0.55 -4.00
CA ARG A 130 8.14 -0.01 -5.11
C ARG A 130 7.84 1.05 -6.17
N ARG A 131 8.28 0.82 -7.40
CA ARG A 131 7.93 1.61 -8.59
C ARG A 131 6.72 0.99 -9.29
N LEU A 132 5.56 1.18 -8.68
CA LEU A 132 4.27 0.90 -9.31
C LEU A 132 3.74 2.17 -9.98
N GLY A 133 3.29 2.05 -11.22
CA GLY A 133 2.72 3.16 -11.96
C GLY A 133 1.84 2.70 -13.11
N ILE A 134 1.33 3.68 -13.86
CA ILE A 134 0.47 3.47 -15.02
C ILE A 134 1.19 3.99 -16.26
N ARG A 135 1.12 3.22 -17.35
CA ARG A 135 1.54 3.66 -18.67
C ARG A 135 0.51 3.16 -19.68
N ASN A 136 -0.10 4.11 -20.40
CA ASN A 136 -1.28 3.88 -21.23
C ASN A 136 -2.43 3.30 -20.38
N HIS A 137 -2.96 2.12 -20.72
CA HIS A 137 -4.04 1.44 -19.99
C HIS A 137 -3.55 0.25 -19.16
N SER A 138 -2.25 0.18 -18.85
CA SER A 138 -1.66 -0.96 -18.11
C SER A 138 -0.90 -0.50 -16.89
N LEU A 139 -0.86 -1.37 -15.88
CA LEU A 139 -0.01 -1.18 -14.72
C LEU A 139 1.40 -1.65 -15.05
N TRP A 140 2.38 -0.96 -14.47
CA TRP A 140 3.79 -1.27 -14.59
C TRP A 140 4.40 -1.32 -13.21
N LEU A 141 5.06 -2.43 -12.90
CA LEU A 141 5.76 -2.67 -11.65
C LEU A 141 7.22 -2.94 -11.98
N GLU A 142 8.12 -2.13 -11.43
CA GLU A 142 9.57 -2.28 -11.65
C GLU A 142 9.95 -2.37 -13.13
N GLY A 143 9.40 -1.47 -13.95
CA GLY A 143 9.70 -1.40 -15.38
C GLY A 143 9.06 -2.50 -16.24
N HIS A 144 8.23 -3.38 -15.67
CA HIS A 144 7.55 -4.46 -16.39
C HIS A 144 6.03 -4.31 -16.35
N ARG A 145 5.35 -4.64 -17.46
CA ARG A 145 3.89 -4.69 -17.49
C ARG A 145 3.40 -5.70 -16.44
N PHE A 146 2.51 -5.26 -15.57
CA PHE A 146 1.97 -6.04 -14.47
C PHE A 146 0.45 -6.16 -14.62
N VAL A 147 -0.05 -7.39 -14.68
CA VAL A 147 -1.49 -7.68 -14.75
C VAL A 147 -1.92 -8.22 -13.40
N ILE A 148 -2.69 -7.43 -12.66
CA ILE A 148 -3.20 -7.84 -11.35
C ILE A 148 -4.22 -8.96 -11.55
N ARG A 149 -4.09 -10.02 -10.77
CA ARG A 149 -5.12 -11.05 -10.65
C ARG A 149 -5.43 -11.23 -9.19
N GLY A 150 -6.64 -10.89 -8.77
CA GLY A 150 -6.97 -10.77 -7.36
C GLY A 150 -8.23 -11.52 -6.96
N VAL A 151 -8.25 -11.99 -5.72
CA VAL A 151 -9.38 -12.74 -5.16
C VAL A 151 -9.81 -12.16 -3.82
N THR A 152 -11.11 -12.16 -3.52
CA THR A 152 -11.57 -11.73 -2.19
C THR A 152 -11.21 -12.74 -1.12
N CYS A 153 -10.70 -12.26 0.01
CA CYS A 153 -10.57 -13.11 1.17
C CYS A 153 -11.93 -13.30 1.81
N SER A 154 -12.48 -14.51 1.69
CA SER A 154 -13.68 -14.87 2.43
C SER A 154 -13.32 -15.08 3.90
N ASP A 155 -14.16 -14.59 4.81
CA ASP A 155 -14.00 -14.70 6.27
C ASP A 155 -13.86 -16.15 6.79
N ARG A 156 -14.09 -17.14 5.91
CA ARG A 156 -13.96 -18.58 6.20
C ARG A 156 -12.52 -19.02 6.50
N ASP A 157 -11.52 -18.21 6.19
CA ASP A 157 -10.10 -18.50 6.45
C ASP A 157 -9.58 -17.94 7.80
N ASN A 158 -10.42 -17.29 8.60
CA ASN A 158 -10.09 -16.83 9.97
C ASN A 158 -10.15 -17.95 11.04
N LYS A 159 -9.96 -19.22 10.64
CA LYS A 159 -9.61 -20.28 11.60
C LYS A 159 -8.11 -20.22 11.82
N SER A 160 -7.70 -20.06 13.08
CA SER A 160 -6.35 -20.23 13.65
C SER A 160 -5.24 -20.54 12.64
N THR A 161 -4.18 -19.74 12.66
CA THR A 161 -2.94 -19.71 11.83
C THR A 161 -2.29 -21.07 11.50
N GLU A 162 -2.75 -22.19 12.06
CA GLU A 162 -2.31 -23.56 11.80
C GLU A 162 -3.10 -24.29 10.70
N GLN A 163 -4.23 -23.75 10.21
CA GLN A 163 -5.05 -24.39 9.17
C GLN A 163 -5.31 -23.49 7.95
N ARG A 164 -4.44 -22.52 7.68
CA ARG A 164 -4.42 -21.88 6.36
C ARG A 164 -4.17 -23.01 5.34
N PRO A 165 -5.09 -23.27 4.38
CA PRO A 165 -4.74 -24.13 3.25
C PRO A 165 -3.47 -23.53 2.66
N THR A 166 -2.46 -24.40 2.48
CA THR A 166 -1.13 -24.13 1.90
C THR A 166 -1.16 -22.84 1.07
N PRO A 167 -0.31 -21.82 1.37
CA PRO A 167 -0.35 -20.54 0.68
C PRO A 167 -0.54 -20.79 -0.80
N LEU A 168 -1.60 -20.18 -1.38
CA LEU A 168 -1.95 -20.33 -2.78
C LEU A 168 -0.62 -20.31 -3.54
N LYS A 169 -0.21 -21.44 -4.13
CA LYS A 169 1.15 -21.62 -4.69
C LYS A 169 1.50 -20.60 -5.78
N ASP A 170 0.55 -19.75 -6.16
CA ASP A 170 0.73 -18.58 -7.00
C ASP A 170 0.87 -17.30 -6.15
N TYR A 171 2.09 -17.03 -5.69
CA TYR A 171 2.50 -15.79 -4.97
C TYR A 171 2.21 -14.49 -5.74
N LYS A 172 1.67 -14.58 -6.97
CA LYS A 172 1.28 -13.41 -7.79
C LYS A 172 -0.21 -13.08 -7.70
N THR A 173 -1.01 -13.90 -7.01
CA THR A 173 -2.43 -13.58 -6.82
C THR A 173 -2.58 -12.55 -5.71
N ALA A 174 -3.23 -11.43 -6.02
CA ALA A 174 -3.52 -10.38 -5.07
C ALA A 174 -4.65 -10.80 -4.13
N GLU A 175 -4.49 -10.50 -2.86
CA GLU A 175 -5.55 -10.67 -1.86
C GLU A 175 -6.36 -9.37 -1.78
N ILE A 176 -7.69 -9.47 -1.86
CA ILE A 176 -8.59 -8.33 -1.65
C ILE A 176 -9.09 -8.40 -0.21
N ILE A 177 -8.70 -7.40 0.58
CA ILE A 177 -9.07 -7.24 1.99
C ILE A 177 -10.10 -6.12 2.10
N ASP A 178 -11.25 -6.42 2.68
CA ASP A 178 -12.26 -5.43 2.99
C ASP A 178 -12.01 -4.81 4.37
N LEU A 179 -11.78 -3.50 4.41
CA LEU A 179 -11.49 -2.79 5.64
C LEU A 179 -12.79 -2.40 6.36
N SER A 180 -12.93 -2.80 7.62
CA SER A 180 -14.09 -2.45 8.45
C SER A 180 -14.20 -0.93 8.73
N PRO A 181 -15.41 -0.37 8.89
CA PRO A 181 -15.62 1.08 9.02
C PRO A 181 -15.09 1.66 10.35
N GLY A 182 -14.79 0.81 11.33
CA GLY A 182 -14.34 1.21 12.67
C GLY A 182 -12.83 1.40 12.82
N VAL A 183 -12.03 1.00 11.82
CA VAL A 183 -10.56 1.10 11.84
C VAL A 183 -10.15 2.57 11.81
N SER A 184 -10.07 3.19 13.00
CA SER A 184 -10.01 4.65 13.14
C SER A 184 -8.86 5.12 14.02
N SER A 185 -8.42 4.33 15.01
CA SER A 185 -7.28 4.68 15.87
C SER A 185 -6.12 3.70 15.75
N GLU A 186 -4.90 4.17 16.03
CA GLU A 186 -3.66 3.38 16.05
C GLU A 186 -3.64 2.33 17.17
N THR A 187 -4.46 2.53 18.21
CA THR A 187 -4.64 1.60 19.33
C THR A 187 -5.78 0.59 19.12
N ASP A 188 -6.47 0.66 17.98
CA ASP A 188 -7.53 -0.27 17.65
C ASP A 188 -6.92 -1.65 17.36
N SER A 189 -7.38 -2.67 18.10
CA SER A 189 -6.99 -4.06 17.92
C SER A 189 -7.14 -4.55 16.47
N GLN A 190 -8.10 -4.00 15.72
CA GLN A 190 -8.30 -4.33 14.31
C GLN A 190 -7.20 -3.75 13.42
N ARG A 191 -6.73 -2.53 13.71
CA ARG A 191 -5.65 -1.88 12.96
C ARG A 191 -4.32 -2.58 13.19
N LEU A 192 -4.05 -3.01 14.42
CA LEU A 192 -2.85 -3.79 14.75
C LEU A 192 -2.82 -5.12 14.01
N LYS A 193 -3.95 -5.85 13.98
CA LYS A 193 -4.06 -7.10 13.21
C LYS A 193 -3.88 -6.88 11.71
N LEU A 194 -4.40 -5.78 11.17
CA LEU A 194 -4.20 -5.42 9.78
C LEU A 194 -2.71 -5.15 9.51
N ASP A 195 -2.06 -4.32 10.32
CA ASP A 195 -0.64 -4.00 10.19
C ASP A 195 0.24 -5.25 10.25
N GLU A 196 -0.04 -6.18 11.18
CA GLU A 196 0.66 -7.48 11.25
C GLU A 196 0.45 -8.33 9.98
N ASN A 197 -0.77 -8.40 9.46
CA ASN A 197 -1.05 -9.12 8.20
C ASN A 197 -0.32 -8.48 7.01
N LEU A 198 -0.30 -7.14 6.94
CA LEU A 198 0.39 -6.40 5.89
C LEU A 198 1.90 -6.55 5.98
N LYS A 199 2.49 -6.55 7.18
CA LYS A 199 3.92 -6.87 7.39
C LYS A 199 4.27 -8.26 6.88
N SER A 200 3.46 -9.27 7.20
CA SER A 200 3.64 -10.60 6.63
C SER A 200 3.49 -10.60 5.11
N ALA A 201 2.57 -9.82 4.55
CA ALA A 201 2.39 -9.71 3.10
C ALA A 201 3.60 -9.05 2.42
N ASP A 202 4.20 -8.04 3.07
CA ASP A 202 5.41 -7.38 2.61
C ASP A 202 6.57 -8.37 2.53
N GLU A 203 6.79 -9.16 3.57
CA GLU A 203 7.86 -10.16 3.65
C GLU A 203 7.65 -11.33 2.66
N ASP A 204 6.41 -11.78 2.52
CA ASP A 204 6.04 -12.89 1.65
C ASP A 204 5.79 -12.46 0.20
N GLY A 205 5.94 -11.18 -0.14
CA GLY A 205 5.68 -10.69 -1.49
C GLY A 205 4.24 -10.94 -1.97
N ARG A 206 3.26 -10.89 -1.06
CA ARG A 206 1.84 -11.06 -1.42
C ARG A 206 1.26 -9.71 -1.82
N PRO A 207 0.81 -9.50 -3.07
CA PRO A 207 0.14 -8.27 -3.43
C PRO A 207 -1.20 -8.14 -2.70
N ILE A 208 -1.52 -6.95 -2.22
CA ILE A 208 -2.78 -6.66 -1.51
C ILE A 208 -3.54 -5.54 -2.23
N ILE A 209 -4.86 -5.72 -2.33
CA ILE A 209 -5.84 -4.69 -2.67
C ILE A 209 -6.69 -4.45 -1.42
N VAL A 210 -6.77 -3.21 -0.96
CA VAL A 210 -7.62 -2.86 0.19
C VAL A 210 -8.87 -2.16 -0.30
N ARG A 211 -10.06 -2.63 0.11
CA ARG A 211 -11.33 -1.95 -0.17
C ARG A 211 -11.81 -1.23 1.07
N LEU A 212 -12.01 0.08 0.98
CA LEU A 212 -12.56 0.84 2.12
C LEU A 212 -14.07 0.64 2.21
N HIS A 213 -14.59 0.44 3.42
CA HIS A 213 -16.03 0.34 3.61
C HIS A 213 -16.72 1.68 3.31
N PRO A 214 -17.88 1.69 2.62
CA PRO A 214 -18.67 2.91 2.38
C PRO A 214 -19.12 3.69 3.62
N LYS A 215 -19.03 3.09 4.81
CA LYS A 215 -19.46 3.66 6.10
C LYS A 215 -18.26 4.15 6.92
N SER A 216 -17.04 4.06 6.38
CA SER A 216 -15.84 4.55 7.05
C SER A 216 -15.94 6.06 7.22
N GLN A 217 -15.46 6.57 8.35
CA GLN A 217 -15.56 8.00 8.65
C GLN A 217 -14.47 8.79 7.89
N PRO A 218 -14.82 9.87 7.16
CA PRO A 218 -13.87 10.68 6.40
C PRO A 218 -12.63 11.14 7.20
N CYS A 219 -12.81 11.50 8.47
CA CYS A 219 -11.73 11.97 9.34
C CYS A 219 -10.65 10.90 9.65
N SER A 220 -11.00 9.62 9.56
CA SER A 220 -10.08 8.49 9.83
C SER A 220 -9.25 8.08 8.60
N ILE A 221 -9.73 8.41 7.40
CA ILE A 221 -9.15 7.93 6.13
C ILE A 221 -7.69 8.37 5.94
N PRO A 222 -7.27 9.62 6.22
CA PRO A 222 -5.87 10.00 6.08
C PRO A 222 -4.92 9.10 6.87
N ALA A 223 -5.26 8.76 8.12
CA ALA A 223 -4.44 7.89 8.96
C ALA A 223 -4.37 6.46 8.40
N VAL A 224 -5.50 5.92 7.92
CA VAL A 224 -5.56 4.63 7.25
C VAL A 224 -4.67 4.62 6.01
N ILE A 225 -4.80 5.60 5.11
CA ILE A 225 -3.98 5.70 3.90
C ILE A 225 -2.49 5.81 4.23
N CYS A 226 -2.11 6.57 5.26
CA CYS A 226 -0.73 6.65 5.71
C CYS A 226 -0.19 5.29 6.15
N THR A 227 -0.97 4.51 6.93
CA THR A 227 -0.59 3.13 7.28
C THR A 227 -0.42 2.28 6.03
N LEU A 228 -1.43 2.23 5.16
CA LEU A 228 -1.40 1.39 3.95
C LEU A 228 -0.22 1.72 3.03
N THR A 229 0.14 3.00 2.91
CA THR A 229 1.24 3.46 2.05
C THR A 229 2.62 2.95 2.52
N ASN A 230 2.79 2.65 3.81
CA ASN A 230 4.04 2.11 4.32
C ASN A 230 4.27 0.65 3.95
N HIS A 231 3.24 -0.05 3.50
CA HIS A 231 3.31 -1.45 3.12
C HIS A 231 3.49 -1.60 1.60
N PRO A 232 4.68 -1.97 1.10
CA PRO A 232 4.92 -2.21 -0.32
C PRO A 232 4.05 -3.33 -0.92
N ALA A 233 3.43 -4.19 -0.11
CA ALA A 233 2.44 -5.16 -0.56
C ALA A 233 1.14 -4.51 -1.04
N VAL A 234 0.72 -3.37 -0.47
CA VAL A 234 -0.55 -2.71 -0.80
C VAL A 234 -0.41 -1.95 -2.12
N LEU A 235 -0.86 -2.58 -3.20
CA LEU A 235 -0.74 -2.02 -4.54
C LEU A 235 -1.84 -1.00 -4.83
N LEU A 236 -3.03 -1.27 -4.35
CA LEU A 236 -4.26 -0.58 -4.72
C LEU A 236 -5.16 -0.41 -3.49
N THR A 237 -5.72 0.79 -3.32
CA THR A 237 -6.84 1.03 -2.41
C THR A 237 -8.08 1.42 -3.20
N VAL A 238 -9.20 0.75 -2.96
CA VAL A 238 -10.48 1.01 -3.59
C VAL A 238 -11.28 1.96 -2.69
N ILE A 239 -11.57 3.15 -3.22
CA ILE A 239 -12.30 4.20 -2.55
C ILE A 239 -13.78 4.11 -2.93
N PRO A 240 -14.70 3.95 -1.97
CA PRO A 240 -16.13 3.92 -2.26
C PRO A 240 -16.64 5.30 -2.66
N ASN A 241 -17.75 5.34 -3.39
CA ASN A 241 -18.38 6.58 -3.85
C ASN A 241 -18.66 7.61 -2.74
N THR A 242 -18.96 7.13 -1.53
CA THR A 242 -19.21 7.97 -0.35
C THR A 242 -17.97 8.75 0.13
N LEU A 243 -16.77 8.36 -0.29
CA LEU A 243 -15.49 8.97 0.12
C LEU A 243 -14.74 9.66 -1.03
N LEU A 244 -15.30 9.68 -2.24
CA LEU A 244 -14.62 10.28 -3.41
C LEU A 244 -14.30 11.77 -3.23
N GLN A 245 -15.10 12.50 -2.45
CA GLN A 245 -14.87 13.92 -2.18
C GLN A 245 -13.58 14.18 -1.37
N GLU A 246 -13.09 13.18 -0.61
CA GLU A 246 -11.87 13.32 0.17
C GLU A 246 -10.60 12.98 -0.64
N VAL A 247 -10.76 12.30 -1.79
CA VAL A 247 -9.65 11.80 -2.62
C VAL A 247 -8.59 12.85 -2.93
N PRO A 248 -8.92 14.10 -3.35
CA PRO A 248 -7.90 15.11 -3.64
C PRO A 248 -7.01 15.45 -2.45
N LYS A 249 -7.53 15.37 -1.22
CA LYS A 249 -6.75 15.60 0.01
C LYS A 249 -5.88 14.38 0.32
N ILE A 250 -6.47 13.18 0.24
CA ILE A 250 -5.77 11.96 0.64
C ILE A 250 -4.76 11.46 -0.41
N SER A 251 -4.89 11.88 -1.68
CA SER A 251 -3.99 11.48 -2.77
C SER A 251 -2.56 11.98 -2.58
N ALA A 252 -2.34 13.03 -1.77
CA ALA A 252 -1.00 13.46 -1.37
C ALA A 252 -0.27 12.39 -0.53
N TYR A 253 -1.02 11.50 0.13
CA TYR A 253 -0.46 10.47 1.02
C TYR A 253 -0.20 9.13 0.35
N LYS A 254 -0.77 8.85 -0.84
CA LYS A 254 -0.71 7.51 -1.45
C LYS A 254 0.68 7.07 -1.94
N GLY A 255 1.59 8.02 -2.20
CA GLY A 255 2.92 7.70 -2.73
C GLY A 255 2.83 6.93 -4.06
N THR A 256 3.40 5.73 -4.12
CA THR A 256 3.30 4.82 -5.29
C THR A 256 2.17 3.80 -5.18
N MET A 257 1.32 3.88 -4.16
CA MET A 257 0.04 3.16 -4.11
C MET A 257 -0.95 3.83 -5.07
N LEU A 258 -1.77 3.01 -5.72
CA LEU A 258 -2.81 3.48 -6.63
C LEU A 258 -4.16 3.56 -5.90
N PHE A 259 -5.00 4.48 -6.32
CA PHE A 259 -6.40 4.58 -5.92
C PHE A 259 -7.32 4.15 -7.06
N ALA A 260 -8.30 3.33 -6.72
CA ALA A 260 -9.38 2.93 -7.60
C ALA A 260 -10.72 3.41 -7.10
N THR A 261 -11.67 3.53 -8.01
CA THR A 261 -13.11 3.54 -7.69
C THR A 261 -13.81 2.42 -8.45
N GLU A 262 -14.95 1.98 -7.96
CA GLU A 262 -15.77 0.95 -8.59
C GLU A 262 -16.81 1.58 -9.52
N VAL A 263 -17.00 1.00 -10.70
CA VAL A 263 -17.99 1.42 -11.70
C VAL A 263 -18.77 0.21 -12.21
N SER A 264 -20.01 0.44 -12.63
CA SER A 264 -20.83 -0.64 -13.20
C SER A 264 -20.44 -0.93 -14.65
N ALA A 265 -20.36 -2.22 -15.00
CA ALA A 265 -20.21 -2.67 -16.38
C ALA A 265 -21.46 -2.46 -17.24
N GLU A 266 -22.63 -2.22 -16.62
CA GLU A 266 -23.92 -2.06 -17.30
C GLU A 266 -24.12 -0.65 -17.87
N LEU A 267 -23.30 0.30 -17.43
CA LEU A 267 -23.32 1.69 -17.89
C LEU A 267 -22.11 1.95 -18.78
N ALA A 268 -22.21 2.98 -19.62
CA ALA A 268 -21.09 3.42 -20.43
C ALA A 268 -19.90 3.85 -19.55
N PRO A 269 -18.65 3.64 -20.01
CA PRO A 269 -17.47 4.05 -19.25
C PRO A 269 -17.52 5.56 -18.99
N PRO A 270 -17.29 6.01 -17.75
CA PRO A 270 -17.25 7.44 -17.47
C PRO A 270 -16.11 8.08 -18.28
N PRO A 271 -16.29 9.29 -18.82
CA PRO A 271 -15.29 9.93 -19.65
C PRO A 271 -14.01 10.26 -18.86
N GLU A 272 -14.14 10.53 -17.57
CA GLU A 272 -13.06 10.88 -16.66
C GLU A 272 -13.28 10.25 -15.29
N LEU A 273 -12.20 10.08 -14.54
CA LEU A 273 -12.25 9.66 -13.13
C LEU A 273 -12.22 10.87 -12.20
N PRO A 274 -12.73 10.74 -10.96
CA PRO A 274 -12.58 11.78 -9.95
C PRO A 274 -11.10 12.14 -9.75
N ASN A 275 -10.82 13.42 -9.49
CA ASN A 275 -9.46 13.91 -9.30
C ASN A 275 -8.74 13.14 -8.18
N GLY A 276 -7.56 12.61 -8.48
CA GLY A 276 -6.73 11.81 -7.58
C GLY A 276 -7.04 10.30 -7.58
N VAL A 277 -8.04 9.83 -8.32
CA VAL A 277 -8.26 8.40 -8.61
C VAL A 277 -7.48 8.01 -9.87
N ASP A 278 -6.75 6.90 -9.80
CA ASP A 278 -5.83 6.49 -10.87
C ASP A 278 -6.46 5.51 -11.88
N LEU A 279 -7.41 4.68 -11.43
CA LEU A 279 -8.02 3.62 -12.25
C LEU A 279 -9.45 3.29 -11.84
N ALA A 280 -10.18 2.58 -12.70
CA ALA A 280 -11.50 2.04 -12.35
C ALA A 280 -11.50 0.52 -12.20
N ILE A 281 -12.25 0.01 -11.23
CA ILE A 281 -12.63 -1.40 -11.13
C ILE A 281 -14.05 -1.52 -11.69
N VAL A 282 -14.19 -2.23 -12.80
CA VAL A 282 -15.44 -2.44 -13.51
C VAL A 282 -16.11 -3.69 -12.94
N ARG A 283 -17.23 -3.53 -12.24
CA ARG A 283 -18.01 -4.63 -11.66
C ARG A 283 -18.87 -5.31 -12.72
N LEU A 284 -18.68 -6.60 -12.90
CA LEU A 284 -19.43 -7.45 -13.82
C LEU A 284 -20.41 -8.33 -13.02
N SER A 285 -21.67 -7.90 -12.97
CA SER A 285 -22.82 -8.68 -12.48
C SER A 285 -23.24 -9.76 -13.48
N GLN A 286 -23.19 -9.42 -14.78
CA GLN A 286 -23.36 -10.31 -15.94
C GLN A 286 -22.00 -10.57 -16.60
N THR A 287 -21.85 -11.68 -17.33
CA THR A 287 -20.53 -12.15 -17.78
C THR A 287 -19.78 -11.18 -18.70
N VAL A 288 -20.46 -10.28 -19.41
CA VAL A 288 -19.84 -9.32 -20.34
C VAL A 288 -20.31 -7.89 -20.08
N PRO A 289 -19.45 -6.88 -20.28
CA PRO A 289 -19.81 -5.48 -20.10
C PRO A 289 -20.61 -4.94 -21.30
N GLU A 290 -21.22 -3.77 -21.09
CA GLU A 290 -21.95 -3.03 -22.13
C GLU A 290 -21.03 -2.71 -23.33
N SER A 291 -21.60 -2.62 -24.52
CA SER A 291 -20.86 -2.56 -25.79
C SER A 291 -19.93 -1.34 -25.93
N SER A 292 -20.28 -0.23 -25.28
CA SER A 292 -19.47 0.98 -25.22
C SER A 292 -18.07 0.75 -24.64
N TRP A 293 -17.91 -0.23 -23.73
CA TRP A 293 -16.63 -0.63 -23.15
C TRP A 293 -15.67 -1.25 -24.17
N LYS A 294 -16.10 -1.55 -25.40
CA LYS A 294 -15.17 -1.99 -26.46
C LYS A 294 -14.23 -0.85 -26.89
N THR A 295 -14.67 0.39 -26.72
CA THR A 295 -13.82 1.59 -26.84
C THR A 295 -13.15 1.86 -25.49
N PRO A 296 -11.81 2.02 -25.43
CA PRO A 296 -11.12 2.26 -24.18
C PRO A 296 -11.51 3.61 -23.55
N PRO A 297 -11.76 3.68 -22.24
CA PRO A 297 -11.68 4.95 -21.52
C PRO A 297 -10.24 5.45 -21.45
N PRO A 298 -9.98 6.74 -21.18
CA PRO A 298 -8.62 7.32 -21.15
C PRO A 298 -7.76 6.89 -19.94
N TYR A 299 -8.25 5.98 -19.11
CA TYR A 299 -7.59 5.48 -17.90
C TYR A 299 -7.53 3.93 -17.92
N PRO A 300 -6.65 3.31 -17.13
CA PRO A 300 -6.63 1.85 -16.99
C PRO A 300 -7.86 1.35 -16.24
N VAL A 301 -8.29 0.14 -16.60
CA VAL A 301 -9.44 -0.50 -15.95
C VAL A 301 -9.17 -1.95 -15.61
N ILE A 302 -9.63 -2.35 -14.43
CA ILE A 302 -9.56 -3.72 -13.92
C ILE A 302 -10.97 -4.30 -13.98
N ALA A 303 -11.12 -5.50 -14.54
CA ALA A 303 -12.39 -6.19 -14.56
C ALA A 303 -12.59 -6.96 -13.25
N TRP A 304 -13.78 -6.93 -12.68
CA TRP A 304 -14.12 -7.71 -11.50
C TRP A 304 -15.42 -8.49 -11.68
N GLN A 305 -15.30 -9.81 -11.78
CA GLN A 305 -16.45 -10.70 -11.72
C GLN A 305 -16.86 -10.91 -10.26
N THR A 306 -18.06 -10.45 -9.92
CA THR A 306 -18.61 -10.65 -8.57
C THR A 306 -19.52 -11.88 -8.52
N GLY A 307 -19.75 -12.42 -7.32
CA GLY A 307 -20.65 -13.56 -7.09
C GLY A 307 -20.11 -14.91 -7.59
N VAL A 308 -18.80 -15.00 -7.81
CA VAL A 308 -18.09 -16.23 -8.22
C VAL A 308 -17.14 -16.67 -7.12
N PRO A 309 -16.68 -17.94 -7.11
CA PRO A 309 -15.68 -18.38 -6.15
C PRO A 309 -14.42 -17.50 -6.16
N SER A 310 -13.91 -17.17 -4.98
CA SER A 310 -12.66 -16.40 -4.81
C SER A 310 -11.44 -17.26 -5.12
N GLN A 311 -11.26 -17.61 -6.39
CA GLN A 311 -10.20 -18.48 -6.88
C GLN A 311 -9.49 -17.85 -8.07
N ARG A 312 -8.19 -18.08 -8.16
CA ARG A 312 -7.36 -17.53 -9.24
C ARG A 312 -7.82 -17.99 -10.62
N GLN A 313 -8.33 -19.22 -10.74
CA GLN A 313 -8.86 -19.76 -11.99
C GLN A 313 -10.03 -18.91 -12.53
N GLU A 314 -10.82 -18.26 -11.67
CA GLU A 314 -11.90 -17.38 -12.09
C GLU A 314 -11.37 -16.09 -12.73
N CYS A 315 -10.21 -15.58 -12.30
CA CYS A 315 -9.53 -14.47 -12.97
C CYS A 315 -9.12 -14.85 -14.39
N ASP A 316 -8.55 -16.05 -14.56
CA ASP A 316 -8.10 -16.54 -15.88
C ASP A 316 -9.30 -16.82 -16.81
N ARG A 317 -10.40 -17.36 -16.26
CA ARG A 317 -11.67 -17.53 -16.98
C ARG A 317 -12.23 -16.18 -17.43
N LEU A 318 -12.25 -15.18 -16.55
CA LEU A 318 -12.70 -13.83 -16.85
C LEU A 318 -11.85 -13.18 -17.95
N GLN A 319 -10.53 -13.33 -17.88
CA GLN A 319 -9.61 -12.86 -18.91
C GLN A 319 -9.94 -13.45 -20.29
N ALA A 320 -10.10 -14.78 -20.37
CA ALA A 320 -10.44 -15.47 -21.62
C ALA A 320 -11.81 -15.01 -22.17
N LEU A 321 -12.79 -14.85 -21.28
CA LEU A 321 -14.13 -14.41 -21.63
C LEU A 321 -14.13 -12.99 -22.23
N LEU A 322 -13.44 -12.05 -21.58
CA LEU A 322 -13.35 -10.67 -22.05
C LEU A 322 -12.53 -10.54 -23.35
N ALA A 323 -11.50 -11.38 -23.53
CA ALA A 323 -10.77 -11.47 -24.79
C ALA A 323 -11.70 -11.93 -25.94
N ASN A 324 -12.50 -12.98 -25.72
CA ASN A 324 -13.46 -13.46 -26.71
C ASN A 324 -14.54 -12.41 -27.01
N TRP A 325 -15.12 -11.79 -25.97
CA TRP A 325 -16.13 -10.74 -26.12
C TRP A 325 -15.64 -9.57 -26.98
N ARG A 326 -14.38 -9.15 -26.83
CA ARG A 326 -13.78 -8.10 -27.69
C ARG A 326 -13.75 -8.47 -29.17
N THR A 327 -13.52 -9.75 -29.49
CA THR A 327 -13.39 -10.23 -30.88
C THR A 327 -14.72 -10.49 -31.59
N THR A 328 -15.84 -10.51 -30.86
CA THR A 328 -17.17 -10.70 -31.46
C THR A 328 -17.58 -9.51 -32.36
N SER A 329 -18.14 -9.85 -33.53
CA SER A 329 -18.28 -9.04 -34.74
C SER A 329 -18.88 -7.63 -34.56
N LYS A 330 -18.40 -6.66 -35.38
CA LYS A 330 -18.75 -5.23 -35.48
C LYS A 330 -17.96 -4.24 -34.61
N SER A 331 -16.85 -4.64 -34.03
CA SER A 331 -16.04 -3.73 -33.19
C SER A 331 -14.68 -3.48 -33.84
N PRO A 332 -14.22 -2.23 -33.92
CA PRO A 332 -12.89 -1.94 -34.43
C PRO A 332 -11.84 -2.69 -33.58
N PRO A 333 -10.73 -3.15 -34.18
CA PRO A 333 -9.66 -3.80 -33.44
C PRO A 333 -9.20 -2.87 -32.33
N SER A 334 -9.52 -3.25 -31.10
CA SER A 334 -9.28 -2.45 -29.92
C SER A 334 -7.92 -2.87 -29.38
N SER A 335 -6.91 -2.00 -29.51
CA SER A 335 -5.52 -2.26 -29.13
C SER A 335 -5.26 -2.18 -27.62
N TRP A 336 -6.30 -1.95 -26.82
CA TRP A 336 -6.19 -1.83 -25.37
C TRP A 336 -6.55 -3.14 -24.67
N ASP A 337 -6.01 -3.31 -23.48
CA ASP A 337 -6.22 -4.49 -22.68
C ASP A 337 -6.50 -4.14 -21.22
N TRP A 338 -7.20 -5.03 -20.51
CA TRP A 338 -7.52 -4.84 -19.10
C TRP A 338 -6.23 -4.81 -18.27
N ALA A 339 -6.19 -3.92 -17.30
CA ALA A 339 -5.08 -3.76 -16.37
C ALA A 339 -5.01 -4.90 -15.33
N GLY A 340 -6.11 -5.61 -15.13
CA GLY A 340 -6.21 -6.73 -14.21
C GLY A 340 -7.59 -7.39 -14.22
N PHE A 341 -7.69 -8.51 -13.48
CA PHE A 341 -8.88 -9.35 -13.38
C PHE A 341 -9.08 -9.77 -11.92
N LEU A 342 -10.24 -9.48 -11.35
CA LEU A 342 -10.60 -9.82 -9.99
C LEU A 342 -11.77 -10.81 -9.99
N ALA A 343 -11.83 -11.65 -8.96
CA ALA A 343 -12.92 -12.61 -8.76
C ALA A 343 -13.27 -12.73 -7.27
N GLY A 344 -14.55 -12.86 -6.95
CA GLY A 344 -14.99 -13.14 -5.58
C GLY A 344 -16.30 -12.47 -5.21
N ASP A 345 -16.47 -12.29 -3.91
CA ASP A 345 -17.69 -11.74 -3.31
C ASP A 345 -17.86 -10.25 -3.58
N GLU A 346 -19.10 -9.83 -3.85
CA GLU A 346 -19.43 -8.41 -4.02
C GLU A 346 -19.50 -7.65 -2.69
N MET A 347 -20.08 -8.32 -1.70
CA MET A 347 -20.47 -7.74 -0.42
C MET A 347 -19.24 -7.62 0.46
N ILE A 348 -19.04 -6.42 1.01
CA ILE A 348 -18.11 -6.23 2.11
C ILE A 348 -18.73 -6.91 3.33
N HIS A 349 -18.15 -8.02 3.76
CA HIS A 349 -18.66 -8.75 4.92
C HIS A 349 -18.35 -7.97 6.20
N HIS A 350 -19.36 -7.84 7.08
CA HIS A 350 -19.20 -7.20 8.37
C HIS A 350 -18.58 -8.20 9.36
N HIS A 351 -17.41 -7.90 9.92
CA HIS A 351 -17.05 -8.47 11.21
C HIS A 351 -18.07 -7.95 12.24
N THR A 352 -18.86 -8.87 12.79
CA THR A 352 -19.77 -8.60 13.91
C THR A 352 -19.03 -8.70 15.23
#